data_AF-A0A5N6NH21-F1
#
_entry.id   AF-A0A5N6NH21-F1
#
_cell.length_a   1.000
_cell.length_b   1.000
_cell.length_c   1.000
_cell.angle_alpha   90.00
_cell.angle_beta   90.00
_cell.angle_gamma   90.00
#
_symmetry.space_group_name_H-M   'P 1'
#
loop_
_entity.id
_entity.type
_entity.pdbx_description
1 polymer ?
#
loop_
_entity_poly.entity_id
_entity_poly.type
_entity_poly.pdbx_seq_one_letter_code
_entity_poly.pdbx_strand_id
1 'polypeptide(L)'
;MHEVTNGGGVTGWYQSHRPITPPPPSPVLPPAVPILPSPPHSPLVHTSSKRRHDSSPRRVPSWDGLRRMRGQARKTTELPIRRQMAPRDEPQTIHEVGESSHQAELRAQLQQVTQDLQGMRQDIQQQSAMIDDTRSTVLEILTSHLTIIDRVNTLEVDTQAWRTSVEERLHRTWVRRIIATFWQQVELLRAGVVRVRAFLIWLGMASFETKMIVLGVIMAAVAMVFSCLSYFLR
;
A
#
# COMPACT_ATOMS: atom_id res chain seq x y z
N MET A 1 -26.02 72.83 20.92
CA MET A 1 -25.25 72.92 22.19
C MET A 1 -24.58 71.56 22.36
N HIS A 2 -23.38 71.37 21.78
CA HIS A 2 -22.05 71.58 22.40
C HIS A 2 -21.89 70.69 23.65
N GLU A 3 -20.86 69.87 23.87
CA GLU A 3 -19.52 69.64 23.30
C GLU A 3 -19.01 68.33 23.99
N VAL A 4 -18.27 67.40 23.36
CA VAL A 4 -16.78 67.35 23.27
C VAL A 4 -16.15 67.32 24.68
N THR A 5 -15.19 66.49 25.08
CA THR A 5 -14.31 65.44 24.52
C THR A 5 -13.53 64.87 25.71
N ASN A 6 -13.05 63.64 25.62
CA ASN A 6 -11.67 63.26 25.95
C ASN A 6 -11.52 61.76 25.63
N GLY A 7 -10.63 61.28 24.76
CA GLY A 7 -9.39 61.88 24.26
C GLY A 7 -8.21 61.09 24.82
N GLY A 8 -7.62 60.23 23.99
CA GLY A 8 -6.28 59.65 24.16
C GLY A 8 -6.19 58.47 25.14
N GLY A 9 -5.42 57.42 24.89
CA GLY A 9 -4.41 57.22 23.88
C GLY A 9 -3.93 55.77 23.87
N VAL A 10 -3.50 55.38 22.68
CA VAL A 10 -2.89 54.11 22.31
C VAL A 10 -1.47 54.03 22.90
N THR A 11 -1.18 52.97 23.66
CA THR A 11 0.12 52.29 23.74
C THR A 11 -0.20 50.87 24.25
N GLY A 12 -0.08 49.81 23.47
CA GLY A 12 1.18 49.33 22.92
C GLY A 12 1.47 47.97 23.55
N TRP A 13 0.85 46.90 23.02
CA TRP A 13 1.31 45.52 23.22
C TRP A 13 1.16 44.79 21.89
N TYR A 14 2.17 44.95 21.03
CA TYR A 14 2.42 44.01 19.93
C TYR A 14 2.78 42.66 20.57
N GLN A 15 1.79 41.78 20.71
CA GLN A 15 2.06 40.37 21.02
C GLN A 15 2.43 39.68 19.71
N SER A 16 3.73 39.71 19.42
CA SER A 16 4.34 38.97 18.33
C SER A 16 4.22 37.48 18.62
N HIS A 17 3.25 36.81 18.01
CA HIS A 17 3.18 35.35 18.00
C HIS A 17 4.33 34.82 17.14
N ARG A 18 5.47 34.56 17.76
CA ARG A 18 6.56 33.78 17.16
C ARG A 18 6.02 32.37 16.90
N PRO A 19 6.12 31.81 15.69
CA PRO A 19 5.82 30.40 15.48
C PRO A 19 6.79 29.58 16.33
N ILE A 20 6.27 28.77 17.25
CA ILE A 20 7.07 27.75 17.94
C ILE A 20 7.39 26.69 16.90
N THR A 21 8.61 26.69 16.39
CA THR A 21 9.12 25.61 15.55
C THR A 21 9.27 24.36 16.43
N PRO A 22 8.64 23.22 16.12
CA PRO A 22 8.92 21.98 16.84
C PRO A 22 10.36 21.54 16.55
N PRO A 23 11.07 20.91 17.51
CA PRO A 23 12.40 20.37 17.26
C PRO A 23 12.34 19.27 16.18
N PRO A 24 13.41 19.11 15.37
CA PRO A 24 13.46 18.07 14.36
C PRO A 24 13.38 16.67 15.01
N PRO A 25 12.75 15.68 14.37
CA PRO A 25 12.74 14.31 14.86
C PRO A 25 14.16 13.73 14.86
N SER A 26 14.54 13.09 15.96
CA SER A 26 15.80 12.33 16.06
C SER A 26 15.90 11.27 14.95
N PRO A 27 17.10 10.98 14.41
CA PRO A 27 17.28 9.97 13.37
C PRO A 27 16.88 8.58 13.88
N VAL A 28 15.97 7.96 13.16
CA VAL A 28 15.52 6.58 13.40
C VAL A 28 16.64 5.62 12.98
N LEU A 29 17.13 4.80 13.91
CA LEU A 29 18.00 3.66 13.62
C LEU A 29 17.25 2.64 12.74
N PRO A 30 17.89 2.04 11.71
CA PRO A 30 17.23 1.04 10.88
C PRO A 30 16.87 -0.20 11.71
N PRO A 31 15.71 -0.85 11.45
CA PRO A 31 15.33 -2.07 12.14
C PRO A 31 16.33 -3.20 11.84
N ALA A 32 16.67 -3.97 12.88
CA ALA A 32 17.47 -5.18 12.77
C ALA A 32 16.75 -6.20 11.86
N VAL A 33 17.51 -6.76 10.92
CA VAL A 33 17.03 -7.76 9.94
C VAL A 33 16.57 -9.04 10.67
N PRO A 34 15.35 -9.54 10.43
CA PRO A 34 14.97 -10.86 10.92
C PRO A 34 15.73 -11.96 10.18
N ILE A 35 16.34 -12.87 10.95
CA ILE A 35 17.01 -14.08 10.44
C ILE A 35 15.94 -14.99 9.81
N LEU A 36 16.18 -15.36 8.55
CA LEU A 36 15.36 -16.24 7.73
C LEU A 36 15.41 -17.71 8.24
N PRO A 37 14.28 -18.41 8.41
CA PRO A 37 14.26 -19.86 8.35
C PRO A 37 13.95 -20.36 6.92
N SER A 38 14.77 -21.30 6.44
CA SER A 38 14.69 -21.99 5.15
C SER A 38 13.37 -22.77 4.92
N PRO A 39 12.99 -23.07 3.65
CA PRO A 39 11.68 -23.62 3.31
C PRO A 39 11.61 -25.16 3.46
N PRO A 40 10.49 -25.75 3.91
CA PRO A 40 10.26 -27.19 3.80
C PRO A 40 9.45 -27.56 2.54
N HIS A 41 10.01 -28.54 1.85
CA HIS A 41 9.61 -29.36 0.70
C HIS A 41 8.11 -29.54 0.35
N SER A 42 7.84 -29.53 -0.97
CA SER A 42 6.59 -30.02 -1.60
C SER A 42 6.36 -31.52 -1.42
N PRO A 43 5.09 -31.98 -1.44
CA PRO A 43 4.75 -33.33 -1.86
C PRO A 43 4.06 -33.36 -3.24
N LEU A 44 4.67 -34.21 -4.06
CA LEU A 44 4.23 -34.82 -5.32
C LEU A 44 2.77 -35.32 -5.27
N VAL A 45 1.92 -34.89 -6.21
CA VAL A 45 0.62 -35.52 -6.50
C VAL A 45 0.67 -36.10 -7.91
N HIS A 46 0.72 -37.42 -7.99
CA HIS A 46 0.45 -38.21 -9.19
C HIS A 46 -0.93 -38.86 -9.09
N THR A 47 -1.49 -39.11 -10.28
CA THR A 47 -2.65 -39.97 -10.62
C THR A 47 -4.02 -39.30 -10.71
N SER A 48 -4.44 -39.05 -11.96
CA SER A 48 -5.67 -39.68 -12.48
C SER A 48 -5.63 -39.73 -14.01
N SER A 49 -5.34 -40.93 -14.51
CA SER A 49 -5.40 -41.32 -15.91
C SER A 49 -6.72 -42.05 -16.19
N LYS A 50 -7.53 -41.56 -17.14
CA LYS A 50 -8.56 -42.33 -17.84
C LYS A 50 -8.77 -41.68 -19.22
N ARG A 51 -7.98 -42.04 -20.24
CA ARG A 51 -8.10 -43.23 -21.13
C ARG A 51 -9.47 -43.29 -21.83
N ARG A 52 -9.55 -42.83 -23.09
CA ARG A 52 -9.55 -43.66 -24.31
C ARG A 52 -9.67 -42.80 -25.60
N HIS A 53 -8.76 -43.10 -26.54
CA HIS A 53 -8.90 -43.22 -28.01
C HIS A 53 -9.41 -42.02 -28.85
N ASP A 54 -8.90 -41.69 -30.03
CA ASP A 54 -7.99 -42.41 -30.95
C ASP A 54 -7.41 -41.47 -32.03
N SER A 55 -6.41 -41.98 -32.76
CA SER A 55 -5.99 -41.61 -34.12
C SER A 55 -4.98 -40.48 -34.35
N SER A 56 -3.73 -40.88 -34.61
CA SER A 56 -2.72 -40.14 -35.40
C SER A 56 -2.84 -40.52 -36.89
N PRO A 57 -2.38 -39.71 -37.87
CA PRO A 57 -1.01 -39.92 -38.36
C PRO A 57 -0.25 -38.70 -38.93
N ARG A 58 1.06 -38.64 -38.62
CA ARG A 58 2.24 -38.62 -39.54
C ARG A 58 2.26 -37.65 -40.76
N ARG A 59 3.28 -36.77 -40.86
CA ARG A 59 4.57 -36.97 -41.59
C ARG A 59 5.33 -35.65 -41.90
N VAL A 60 6.64 -35.69 -41.67
CA VAL A 60 7.68 -34.92 -42.39
C VAL A 60 8.16 -35.77 -43.59
N PRO A 61 8.71 -35.16 -44.65
CA PRO A 61 9.89 -35.74 -45.28
C PRO A 61 11.06 -34.75 -45.42
N SER A 62 12.25 -35.26 -45.08
CA SER A 62 13.57 -34.69 -45.38
C SER A 62 13.81 -34.64 -46.88
N TRP A 63 14.30 -33.52 -47.39
CA TRP A 63 14.67 -33.37 -48.79
C TRP A 63 16.16 -33.69 -48.96
N ASP A 64 16.48 -34.84 -49.53
CA ASP A 64 17.83 -35.19 -49.96
C ASP A 64 17.78 -36.00 -51.27
N GLY A 65 18.41 -35.45 -52.31
CA GLY A 65 18.88 -36.18 -53.51
C GLY A 65 17.89 -36.49 -54.64
N LEU A 66 18.02 -35.76 -55.76
CA LEU A 66 18.04 -36.29 -57.15
C LEU A 66 18.45 -35.10 -58.06
N ARG A 67 19.61 -35.03 -58.72
CA ARG A 67 20.29 -36.02 -59.57
C ARG A 67 19.31 -36.77 -60.48
N ARG A 68 18.89 -36.11 -61.57
CA ARG A 68 19.01 -36.64 -62.95
C ARG A 68 18.20 -35.75 -63.91
N MET A 69 18.88 -34.88 -64.64
CA MET A 69 18.63 -34.79 -66.08
C MET A 69 19.95 -34.56 -66.81
N ARG A 70 20.26 -35.54 -67.65
CA ARG A 70 21.51 -35.77 -68.35
C ARG A 70 21.16 -35.65 -69.83
N GLY A 71 21.64 -34.60 -70.50
CA GLY A 71 21.74 -34.52 -71.96
C GLY A 71 23.15 -34.01 -72.25
N GLN A 72 24.09 -34.89 -72.58
CA GLN A 72 24.45 -35.26 -73.97
C GLN A 72 25.12 -34.11 -74.73
N ALA A 73 26.45 -34.03 -74.59
CA ALA A 73 27.36 -33.70 -75.69
C ALA A 73 28.74 -34.27 -75.33
N ARG A 74 29.05 -35.47 -75.85
CA ARG A 74 30.41 -36.03 -75.90
C ARG A 74 30.96 -35.85 -77.31
N LYS A 75 32.30 -35.79 -77.37
CA LYS A 75 33.25 -35.74 -78.52
C LYS A 75 33.85 -34.34 -78.61
N THR A 76 35.17 -34.12 -78.55
CA THR A 76 36.34 -34.92 -78.99
C THR A 76 37.56 -34.19 -78.40
N THR A 77 38.45 -34.87 -77.66
CA THR A 77 39.77 -35.33 -78.17
C THR A 77 40.85 -34.25 -78.11
N GLU A 78 41.81 -34.51 -77.20
CA GLU A 78 43.25 -34.23 -77.25
C GLU A 78 43.81 -32.80 -77.24
N LEU A 79 44.74 -32.61 -76.30
CA LEU A 79 45.68 -31.49 -76.17
C LEU A 79 46.66 -31.45 -77.35
N PRO A 80 47.32 -30.30 -77.57
CA PRO A 80 48.72 -30.27 -77.10
C PRO A 80 49.13 -28.99 -76.35
N ILE A 81 50.31 -29.12 -75.73
CA ILE A 81 51.06 -28.23 -74.85
C ILE A 81 51.84 -27.14 -75.63
N ARG A 82 52.18 -26.03 -74.90
CA ARG A 82 53.25 -25.02 -75.09
C ARG A 82 52.95 -23.75 -75.91
N ARG A 83 52.90 -22.61 -75.21
CA ARG A 83 53.93 -21.55 -75.20
C ARG A 83 53.56 -20.47 -74.16
N GLN A 84 54.25 -20.46 -73.02
CA GLN A 84 54.53 -19.24 -72.28
C GLN A 84 55.84 -18.68 -72.85
N MET A 85 55.79 -17.51 -73.46
CA MET A 85 56.91 -16.57 -73.50
C MET A 85 56.40 -15.21 -73.96
N ALA A 86 56.14 -14.38 -72.96
CA ALA A 86 56.47 -12.96 -72.98
C ALA A 86 56.63 -12.58 -71.50
N PRO A 87 57.83 -12.15 -71.06
CA PRO A 87 57.94 -11.41 -69.81
C PRO A 87 57.03 -10.19 -69.95
N ARG A 88 55.87 -10.20 -69.27
CA ARG A 88 55.16 -8.95 -69.05
C ARG A 88 56.06 -8.17 -68.12
N ASP A 89 56.47 -6.99 -68.57
CA ASP A 89 57.10 -5.98 -67.75
C ASP A 89 56.40 -5.93 -66.40
N GLU A 90 57.15 -6.31 -65.38
CA GLU A 90 56.83 -6.05 -63.98
C GLU A 90 56.87 -4.53 -63.84
N PRO A 91 55.73 -3.81 -63.64
CA PRO A 91 55.85 -2.48 -63.09
C PRO A 91 56.47 -2.65 -61.71
N GLN A 92 57.65 -2.05 -61.58
CA GLN A 92 58.46 -2.00 -60.38
C GLN A 92 57.59 -1.94 -59.12
N THR A 93 57.85 -2.91 -58.25
CA THR A 93 57.36 -2.99 -56.89
C THR A 93 57.87 -1.80 -56.07
N ILE A 94 57.24 -0.64 -56.24
CA ILE A 94 57.02 0.24 -55.11
C ILE A 94 55.58 -0.03 -54.69
N HIS A 95 55.39 -1.19 -54.05
CA HIS A 95 54.14 -1.46 -53.36
C HIS A 95 54.03 -0.39 -52.28
N GLU A 96 53.09 0.53 -52.48
CA GLU A 96 52.65 1.55 -51.54
C GLU A 96 52.12 0.88 -50.26
N VAL A 97 53.03 0.38 -49.43
CA VAL A 97 52.71 -0.21 -48.12
C VAL A 97 52.03 0.83 -47.23
N GLY A 98 52.28 2.13 -47.45
CA GLY A 98 51.62 3.23 -46.75
C GLY A 98 50.18 3.52 -47.18
N GLU A 99 49.87 3.45 -48.48
CA GLU A 99 48.53 3.82 -48.98
C GLU A 99 47.49 2.73 -48.75
N SER A 100 47.87 1.46 -48.89
CA SER A 100 46.98 0.34 -48.55
C SER A 100 46.75 0.20 -47.04
N SER A 101 47.75 0.53 -46.21
CA SER A 101 47.63 0.61 -44.75
C SER A 101 46.65 1.69 -44.34
N HIS A 102 46.79 2.90 -44.89
CA HIS A 102 45.90 4.01 -44.58
C HIS A 102 44.45 3.73 -45.04
N GLN A 103 44.29 3.09 -46.20
CA GLN A 103 42.98 2.64 -46.68
C GLN A 103 42.37 1.52 -45.81
N ALA A 104 43.19 0.61 -45.28
CA ALA A 104 42.75 -0.43 -44.35
C ALA A 104 42.32 0.17 -43.00
N GLU A 105 43.07 1.16 -42.50
CA GLU A 105 42.74 1.89 -41.28
C GLU A 105 41.44 2.69 -41.43
N LEU A 106 41.22 3.35 -42.56
CA LEU A 106 39.98 4.10 -42.83
C LEU A 106 38.78 3.15 -42.91
N ARG A 107 38.93 1.95 -43.52
CA ARG A 107 37.89 0.91 -43.48
C ARG A 107 37.63 0.41 -42.06
N ALA A 108 38.67 0.20 -41.26
CA ALA A 108 38.53 -0.23 -39.87
C ALA A 108 37.80 0.82 -39.03
N GLN A 109 38.15 2.11 -39.19
CA GLN A 109 37.45 3.21 -38.53
C GLN A 109 35.99 3.30 -38.97
N LEU A 110 35.71 3.18 -40.28
CA LEU A 110 34.34 3.23 -40.78
C LEU A 110 33.50 2.06 -40.25
N GLN A 111 34.08 0.85 -40.19
CA GLN A 111 33.45 -0.32 -39.59
C GLN A 111 33.18 -0.10 -38.11
N GLN A 112 34.15 0.44 -37.37
CA GLN A 112 34.02 0.74 -35.95
C GLN A 112 32.93 1.77 -35.68
N VAL A 113 32.91 2.90 -36.42
CA VAL A 113 31.88 3.94 -36.28
C VAL A 113 30.50 3.39 -36.66
N THR A 114 30.41 2.55 -37.68
CA THR A 114 29.14 1.91 -38.07
C THR A 114 28.64 0.98 -36.97
N GLN A 115 29.53 0.21 -36.36
CA GLN A 115 29.20 -0.72 -35.29
C GLN A 115 28.82 0.02 -34.00
N ASP A 116 29.51 1.11 -33.69
CA ASP A 116 29.22 2.00 -32.56
C ASP A 116 27.85 2.69 -32.73
N LEU A 117 27.57 3.26 -33.91
CA LEU A 117 26.26 3.84 -34.22
C LEU A 117 25.12 2.80 -34.14
N GLN A 118 25.37 1.56 -34.55
CA GLN A 118 24.41 0.48 -34.41
C GLN A 118 24.20 0.10 -32.94
N GLY A 119 25.27 0.01 -32.15
CA GLY A 119 25.20 -0.23 -30.70
C GLY A 119 24.43 0.88 -29.98
N MET A 120 24.76 2.12 -30.27
CA MET A 120 24.11 3.29 -29.69
C MET A 120 22.62 3.38 -30.07
N ARG A 121 22.25 2.98 -31.29
CA ARG A 121 20.84 2.85 -31.69
C ARG A 121 20.12 1.80 -30.84
N GLN A 122 20.73 0.64 -30.60
CA GLN A 122 20.12 -0.40 -29.77
C GLN A 122 19.97 0.07 -28.33
N ASP A 123 20.98 0.75 -27.79
CA ASP A 123 20.95 1.30 -26.43
C ASP A 123 19.82 2.34 -26.27
N ILE A 124 19.67 3.26 -27.24
CA ILE A 124 18.55 4.22 -27.25
C ILE A 124 17.20 3.51 -27.28
N GLN A 125 17.06 2.44 -28.06
CA GLN A 125 15.82 1.66 -28.12
C GLN A 125 15.53 0.94 -26.80
N GLN A 126 16.56 0.37 -26.18
CA GLN A 126 16.46 -0.28 -24.86
C GLN A 126 16.10 0.73 -23.78
N GLN A 127 16.73 1.90 -23.78
CA GLN A 127 16.42 2.97 -22.85
C GLN A 127 14.98 3.49 -23.05
N SER A 128 14.52 3.63 -24.29
CA SER A 128 13.13 4.01 -24.57
C SER A 128 12.14 2.99 -24.01
N ALA A 129 12.39 1.69 -24.23
CA ALA A 129 11.53 0.63 -23.70
C ALA A 129 11.48 0.61 -22.17
N MET A 130 12.62 0.81 -21.51
CA MET A 130 12.71 0.91 -20.04
C MET A 130 11.96 2.13 -19.50
N ILE A 131 12.05 3.28 -20.19
CA ILE A 131 11.31 4.49 -19.79
C ILE A 131 9.80 4.24 -19.90
N ASP A 132 9.35 3.62 -20.99
CA ASP A 132 7.92 3.34 -21.19
C ASP A 132 7.39 2.29 -20.20
N ASP A 133 8.18 1.29 -19.84
CA ASP A 133 7.87 0.33 -18.77
C ASP A 133 7.74 1.01 -17.40
N THR A 134 8.69 1.90 -17.08
CA THR A 134 8.64 2.70 -15.85
C THR A 134 7.40 3.59 -15.82
N ARG A 135 7.07 4.24 -16.93
CA ARG A 135 5.84 5.05 -17.07
C ARG A 135 4.60 4.20 -16.85
N SER A 136 4.55 3.00 -17.43
CA SER A 136 3.43 2.06 -17.24
C SER A 136 3.26 1.72 -15.76
N THR A 137 4.34 1.34 -15.09
CA THR A 137 4.32 0.97 -13.67
C THR A 137 3.87 2.15 -12.79
N VAL A 138 4.35 3.38 -13.07
CA VAL A 138 3.92 4.58 -12.35
C VAL A 138 2.44 4.86 -12.55
N LEU A 139 1.92 4.69 -13.76
CA LEU A 139 0.49 4.89 -14.05
C LEU A 139 -0.38 3.82 -13.36
N GLU A 140 0.08 2.57 -13.31
CA GLU A 140 -0.60 1.51 -12.57
C GLU A 140 -0.64 1.80 -11.07
N ILE A 141 0.49 2.22 -10.49
CA ILE A 141 0.57 2.61 -9.08
C ILE A 141 -0.36 3.79 -8.80
N LEU A 142 -0.38 4.82 -9.66
CA LEU A 142 -1.24 5.97 -9.50
C LEU A 142 -2.72 5.57 -9.56
N THR A 143 -3.09 4.72 -10.53
CA THR A 143 -4.45 4.21 -10.69
C THR A 143 -4.88 3.36 -9.48
N SER A 144 -3.97 2.52 -8.97
CA SER A 144 -4.18 1.74 -7.75
C SER A 144 -4.43 2.65 -6.55
N HIS A 145 -3.59 3.67 -6.35
CA HIS A 145 -3.75 4.62 -5.24
C HIS A 145 -5.07 5.39 -5.31
N LEU A 146 -5.45 5.88 -6.49
CA LEU A 146 -6.73 6.55 -6.69
C LEU A 146 -7.91 5.63 -6.36
N THR A 147 -7.83 4.36 -6.78
CA THR A 147 -8.86 3.36 -6.46
C THR A 147 -8.94 3.11 -4.96
N ILE A 148 -7.81 3.03 -4.26
CA ILE A 148 -7.78 2.85 -2.80
C ILE A 148 -8.40 4.06 -2.10
N ILE A 149 -8.09 5.29 -2.52
CA ILE A 149 -8.66 6.51 -1.95
C ILE A 149 -10.19 6.53 -2.12
N ASP A 150 -10.70 6.17 -3.30
CA ASP A 150 -12.14 6.07 -3.55
C ASP A 150 -12.80 5.04 -2.61
N ARG A 151 -12.20 3.86 -2.47
CA ARG A 151 -12.69 2.82 -1.55
C ARG A 151 -12.67 3.26 -0.09
N VAL A 152 -11.61 3.94 0.35
CA VAL A 152 -11.52 4.47 1.71
C VAL A 152 -12.59 5.53 1.95
N ASN A 153 -12.80 6.45 1.00
CA ASN A 153 -13.81 7.50 1.12
C ASN A 153 -15.23 6.91 1.18
N THR A 154 -15.55 5.94 0.31
CA THR A 154 -16.85 5.26 0.35
C THR A 154 -17.08 4.51 1.67
N LEU A 155 -16.04 3.86 2.19
CA LEU A 155 -16.10 3.17 3.49
C LEU A 155 -16.28 4.17 4.65
N GLU A 156 -15.62 5.32 4.59
CA GLU A 156 -15.76 6.38 5.60
C GLU A 156 -17.20 6.92 5.63
N VAL A 157 -17.81 7.16 4.47
CA VAL A 157 -19.21 7.57 4.35
C VAL A 157 -20.15 6.50 4.93
N ASP A 158 -19.95 5.23 4.60
CA ASP A 158 -20.78 4.13 5.11
C ASP A 158 -20.62 3.96 6.63
N THR A 159 -19.39 4.07 7.13
CA THR A 159 -19.08 4.02 8.56
C THR A 159 -19.77 5.16 9.30
N GLN A 160 -19.77 6.36 8.73
CA GLN A 160 -20.44 7.51 9.31
C GLN A 160 -21.96 7.34 9.31
N ALA A 161 -22.54 6.84 8.21
CA ALA A 161 -23.97 6.54 8.13
C ALA A 161 -24.39 5.45 9.12
N TRP A 162 -23.57 4.42 9.31
CA TRP A 162 -23.79 3.39 10.32
C TRP A 162 -23.72 3.99 11.74
N ARG A 163 -22.71 4.81 12.03
CA ARG A 163 -22.54 5.45 13.34
C ARG A 163 -23.75 6.31 13.71
N THR A 164 -24.22 7.16 12.80
CA THR A 164 -25.39 8.03 13.05
C THR A 164 -26.66 7.21 13.27
N SER A 165 -26.87 6.14 12.48
CA SER A 165 -28.00 5.22 12.67
C SER A 165 -27.97 4.50 14.02
N VAL A 166 -26.79 4.03 14.45
CA VAL A 166 -26.62 3.39 15.76
C VAL A 166 -26.85 4.39 16.89
N GLU A 167 -26.26 5.58 16.80
CA GLU A 167 -26.43 6.64 17.81
C GLU A 167 -27.89 7.06 17.93
N GLU A 168 -28.61 7.19 16.83
CA GLU A 168 -30.03 7.51 16.85
C GLU A 168 -30.87 6.40 17.50
N ARG A 169 -30.61 5.12 17.17
CA ARG A 169 -31.30 3.98 17.80
C ARG A 169 -31.00 3.90 19.28
N LEU A 170 -29.74 4.08 19.67
CA LEU A 170 -29.31 4.09 21.06
C LEU A 170 -29.96 5.26 21.79
N HIS A 171 -29.86 6.48 21.29
CA HIS A 171 -30.49 7.65 21.89
C HIS A 171 -31.99 7.45 22.08
N ARG A 172 -32.73 7.01 21.04
CA ARG A 172 -34.18 6.76 21.14
C ARG A 172 -34.54 5.70 22.18
N THR A 173 -33.77 4.61 22.27
CA THR A 173 -34.06 3.50 23.20
C THR A 173 -33.57 3.78 24.62
N TRP A 174 -32.32 4.24 24.77
CA TRP A 174 -31.71 4.56 26.05
C TRP A 174 -32.36 5.77 26.71
N VAL A 175 -32.58 6.87 26.00
CA VAL A 175 -33.19 8.07 26.60
C VAL A 175 -34.59 7.73 27.09
N ARG A 176 -35.39 7.01 26.30
CA ARG A 176 -36.74 6.61 26.72
C ARG A 176 -36.70 5.70 27.95
N ARG A 177 -35.75 4.76 28.01
CA ARG A 177 -35.60 3.86 29.14
C ARG A 177 -35.12 4.59 30.40
N ILE A 178 -34.13 5.48 30.28
CA ILE A 178 -33.63 6.32 31.37
C ILE A 178 -34.74 7.20 31.92
N ILE A 179 -35.50 7.89 31.06
CA ILE A 179 -36.61 8.74 31.48
C ILE A 179 -37.68 7.93 32.22
N ALA A 180 -38.05 6.75 31.70
CA ALA A 180 -39.02 5.89 32.36
C ALA A 180 -38.55 5.42 33.74
N THR A 181 -37.30 4.96 33.85
CA THR A 181 -36.74 4.53 35.14
C THR A 181 -36.58 5.70 36.11
N PHE A 182 -36.23 6.88 35.60
CA PHE A 182 -36.10 8.09 36.41
C PHE A 182 -37.45 8.49 37.02
N TRP A 183 -38.52 8.53 36.22
CA TRP A 183 -39.86 8.84 36.75
C TRP A 183 -40.34 7.79 37.75
N GLN A 184 -40.09 6.51 37.49
CA GLN A 184 -40.44 5.45 38.44
C GLN A 184 -39.68 5.59 39.77
N GLN A 185 -38.41 5.99 39.74
CA GLN A 185 -37.63 6.29 40.95
C GLN A 185 -38.15 7.54 41.68
N VAL A 186 -38.54 8.58 40.94
CA VAL A 186 -39.12 9.81 41.52
C VAL A 186 -40.43 9.51 42.23
N GLU A 187 -41.29 8.65 41.67
CA GLU A 187 -42.54 8.25 42.33
C GLU A 187 -42.29 7.47 43.63
N LEU A 188 -41.32 6.54 43.62
CA LEU A 188 -40.90 5.82 44.81
C LEU A 188 -40.34 6.75 45.89
N LEU A 189 -39.49 7.71 45.50
CA LEU A 189 -38.95 8.71 46.42
C LEU A 189 -40.06 9.61 46.98
N ARG A 190 -41.01 10.04 46.15
CA ARG A 190 -42.14 10.87 46.60
C ARG A 190 -43.01 10.12 47.60
N ALA A 191 -43.31 8.84 47.35
CA ALA A 191 -44.04 7.99 48.28
C ALA A 191 -43.24 7.75 49.58
N GLY A 192 -41.93 7.56 49.46
CA GLY A 192 -41.00 7.44 50.58
C GLY A 192 -41.00 8.70 51.45
N VAL A 193 -40.93 9.89 50.85
CA VAL A 193 -40.92 11.19 51.54
C VAL A 193 -42.21 11.39 52.34
N VAL A 194 -43.38 11.02 51.80
CA VAL A 194 -44.64 11.09 52.54
C VAL A 194 -44.60 10.16 53.76
N ARG A 195 -44.08 8.93 53.58
CA ARG A 195 -43.95 7.95 54.67
C ARG A 195 -42.97 8.41 55.75
N VAL A 196 -41.83 8.98 55.36
CA VAL A 196 -40.83 9.55 56.26
C VAL A 196 -41.42 10.75 57.01
N ARG A 197 -42.17 11.63 56.32
CA ARG A 197 -42.83 12.76 56.95
C ARG A 197 -43.86 12.31 57.98
N ALA A 198 -44.69 11.32 57.66
CA ALA A 198 -45.65 10.74 58.61
C ALA A 198 -44.93 10.12 59.82
N PHE A 199 -43.83 9.42 59.58
CA PHE A 199 -42.99 8.86 60.64
C PHE A 199 -42.37 9.94 61.53
N LEU A 200 -41.88 11.03 60.96
CA LEU A 200 -41.30 12.16 61.72
C LEU A 200 -42.36 12.87 62.57
N ILE A 201 -43.58 13.05 62.05
CA ILE A 201 -44.70 13.64 62.81
C ILE A 201 -45.07 12.71 63.98
N TRP A 202 -45.24 11.41 63.72
CA TRP A 202 -45.51 10.42 64.76
C TRP A 202 -44.39 10.38 65.80
N LEU A 203 -43.14 10.37 65.37
CA LEU A 203 -41.97 10.39 66.25
C LEU A 203 -41.94 11.68 67.08
N GLY A 204 -42.34 12.83 66.53
CA GLY A 204 -42.46 14.09 67.26
C GLY A 204 -43.44 14.01 68.42
N MET A 205 -44.58 13.35 68.22
CA MET A 205 -45.63 13.14 69.22
C MET A 205 -45.33 12.03 70.24
N ALA A 206 -44.31 11.19 69.99
CA ALA A 206 -43.93 10.10 70.89
C ALA A 206 -43.20 10.59 72.16
N SER A 207 -43.19 9.75 73.20
CA SER A 207 -42.45 10.03 74.45
C SER A 207 -40.94 10.00 74.24
N PHE A 208 -40.18 10.61 75.15
CA PHE A 208 -38.72 10.66 75.09
C PHE A 208 -38.08 9.27 75.14
N GLU A 209 -38.62 8.37 75.96
CA GLU A 209 -38.14 6.99 76.09
C GLU A 209 -38.25 6.23 74.75
N THR A 210 -39.40 6.31 74.07
CA THR A 210 -39.60 5.71 72.76
C THR A 210 -38.69 6.32 71.70
N LYS A 211 -38.47 7.65 71.73
CA LYS A 211 -37.55 8.34 70.82
C LYS A 211 -36.12 7.79 70.91
N MET A 212 -35.62 7.57 72.13
CA MET A 212 -34.27 7.06 72.35
C MET A 212 -34.11 5.62 71.84
N ILE A 213 -35.11 4.76 72.02
CA ILE A 213 -35.10 3.39 71.49
C ILE A 213 -35.07 3.42 69.95
N VAL A 214 -35.96 4.20 69.33
CA VAL A 214 -36.04 4.32 67.87
C VAL A 214 -34.74 4.85 67.28
N LEU A 215 -34.14 5.89 67.88
CA LEU A 215 -32.84 6.41 67.44
C LEU A 215 -31.73 5.37 67.60
N GLY A 216 -31.69 4.65 68.72
CA GLY A 216 -30.72 3.58 68.94
C GLY A 216 -30.79 2.49 67.86
N VAL A 217 -32.00 2.06 67.49
CA VAL A 217 -32.21 1.06 66.43
C VAL A 217 -31.77 1.60 65.07
N ILE A 218 -32.10 2.85 64.72
CA ILE A 218 -31.68 3.47 63.46
C ILE A 218 -30.15 3.55 63.40
N MET A 219 -29.50 4.01 64.46
CA MET A 219 -28.04 4.13 64.53
C MET A 219 -27.35 2.76 64.43
N ALA A 220 -27.91 1.71 65.05
CA ALA A 220 -27.39 0.35 64.92
C ALA A 220 -27.50 -0.18 63.48
N ALA A 221 -28.63 0.05 62.81
CA ALA A 221 -28.81 -0.33 61.41
C ALA A 221 -27.82 0.41 60.49
N VAL A 222 -27.64 1.72 60.69
CA VAL A 222 -26.66 2.53 59.95
C VAL A 222 -25.24 2.01 60.17
N ALA A 223 -24.85 1.73 61.41
CA ALA A 223 -23.54 1.17 61.73
C ALA A 223 -23.32 -0.21 61.08
N MET A 224 -24.35 -1.06 61.06
CA MET A 224 -24.31 -2.37 60.38
C MET A 224 -24.06 -2.20 58.88
N VAL A 225 -24.77 -1.28 58.22
CA VAL A 225 -24.59 -0.98 56.79
C VAL A 225 -23.18 -0.46 56.51
N PHE A 226 -22.66 0.47 57.32
CA PHE A 226 -21.28 0.96 57.17
C PHE A 226 -20.24 -0.15 57.36
N SER A 227 -20.47 -1.08 58.29
CA SER A 227 -19.60 -2.23 58.51
C SER A 227 -19.61 -3.17 57.31
N CYS A 228 -20.79 -3.45 56.73
CA CYS A 228 -20.91 -4.24 55.50
C CYS A 228 -20.23 -3.54 54.31
N LEU A 229 -20.46 -2.25 54.12
CA LEU A 229 -19.82 -1.47 53.05
C LEU A 229 -18.29 -1.46 53.19
N SER A 230 -17.79 -1.28 54.41
CA SER A 230 -16.36 -1.30 54.70
C SER A 230 -15.74 -2.67 54.45
N TYR A 231 -16.51 -3.75 54.68
CA TYR A 231 -16.09 -5.11 54.35
C TYR A 231 -16.02 -5.36 52.85
N PHE A 232 -16.96 -4.83 52.06
CA PHE A 232 -16.98 -5.01 50.60
C PHE A 232 -15.97 -4.12 49.86
N LEU A 233 -15.58 -2.98 50.43
CA LEU A 233 -14.59 -2.06 49.84
C LEU A 233 -13.14 -2.45 50.14
N ARG A 234 -12.92 -3.44 51.02
CA ARG A 234 -11.60 -3.95 51.41
C ARG A 234 -11.26 -5.22 50.65
#